data_AF-A0A417Y6V7-F1
#
_entry.id   AF-A0A417Y6V7-F1
#
_cell.length_a   1.000
_cell.length_b   1.000
_cell.length_c   1.000
_cell.angle_alpha   90.00
_cell.angle_beta   90.00
_cell.angle_gamma   90.00
#
_symmetry.space_group_name_H-M   'P 1'
#
loop_
_entity.id
_entity.type
_entity.pdbx_description
1 polymer ?
#
loop_
_entity_poly.entity_id
_entity_poly.type
_entity_poly.pdbx_seq_one_letter_code
_entity_poly.pdbx_strand_id
1 'polypeptide(L)'
;MWVTDAPFADNWFSHEDRATSVITTADWERYFAPPSLRSYVIYQLAQTCTIFAADLSEEMLENIAHEPPRGCANDLSANKANIRFGMLAGSLCPECAAVMTQYGMSDEQVAAVRRMLALVRDEALGTPRPLDPLSAFVVMRFSAFDENANAYEYGVKAGIEAAGFTCTRADDSYQPGALLTKVTKYIERSRVIVAKVDVQNLNVYYELGVARALGKDIILVAAQEQIGGLPTDINNLEVLTYPTGDYKALRESLTSALMPLVPRA
;
A
#
# COMPACT_ATOMS: atom_id res chain seq x y z
N MET A 1 10.70 0.68 -19.35
CA MET A 1 11.94 0.37 -18.60
C MET A 1 12.53 -0.92 -19.14
N TRP A 2 13.83 -0.93 -19.42
CA TRP A 2 14.60 -2.10 -19.84
C TRP A 2 15.52 -2.53 -18.70
N VAL A 3 15.70 -3.84 -18.53
CA VAL A 3 16.59 -4.41 -17.51
C VAL A 3 17.66 -5.22 -18.21
N THR A 4 18.92 -4.98 -17.89
CA THR A 4 20.08 -5.74 -18.39
C THR A 4 20.92 -6.29 -17.24
N ASP A 5 21.67 -7.36 -17.49
CA ASP A 5 22.69 -7.90 -16.58
C ASP A 5 24.11 -7.42 -16.94
N ALA A 6 24.26 -6.74 -18.08
CA ALA A 6 25.52 -6.15 -18.50
C ALA A 6 25.79 -4.81 -17.76
N PRO A 7 27.02 -4.56 -17.29
CA PRO A 7 27.38 -3.28 -16.69
C PRO A 7 27.41 -2.16 -17.73
N PHE A 8 27.11 -0.93 -17.31
CA PHE A 8 27.29 0.26 -18.14
C PHE A 8 28.76 0.70 -18.15
N ALA A 9 29.20 1.27 -19.28
CA ALA A 9 30.60 1.65 -19.49
C ALA A 9 31.07 2.78 -18.56
N ASP A 10 30.14 3.62 -18.10
CA ASP A 10 30.34 4.74 -17.19
C ASP A 10 30.17 4.37 -15.71
N ASN A 11 29.94 3.08 -15.42
CA ASN A 11 29.74 2.56 -14.08
C ASN A 11 28.54 3.20 -13.34
N TRP A 12 27.53 3.68 -14.07
CA TRP A 12 26.21 3.96 -13.51
C TRP A 12 25.37 2.69 -13.42
N PHE A 13 24.24 2.78 -12.74
CA PHE A 13 23.33 1.66 -12.47
C PHE A 13 21.97 1.82 -13.15
N SER A 14 21.62 3.05 -13.53
CA SER A 14 20.47 3.39 -14.36
C SER A 14 20.84 4.52 -15.32
N HIS A 15 20.06 4.63 -16.39
CA HIS A 15 20.06 5.74 -17.33
C HIS A 15 18.62 6.01 -17.74
N GLU A 16 18.23 7.27 -17.77
CA GLU A 16 16.90 7.71 -18.15
C GLU A 16 16.97 8.76 -19.27
N ASP A 17 16.15 8.53 -20.30
CA ASP A 17 15.80 9.49 -21.34
C ASP A 17 14.28 9.67 -21.33
N ARG A 18 13.76 10.76 -21.89
CA ARG A 18 12.38 11.26 -21.75
C ARG A 18 11.26 10.20 -21.83
N ALA A 19 11.47 9.10 -22.55
CA ALA A 19 10.49 8.01 -22.66
C ALA A 19 11.05 6.62 -22.29
N THR A 20 12.34 6.50 -21.95
CA THR A 20 13.01 5.22 -21.77
C THR A 20 13.92 5.25 -20.55
N SER A 21 13.82 4.22 -19.71
CA SER A 21 14.76 3.98 -18.63
C SER A 21 15.42 2.63 -18.87
N VAL A 22 16.73 2.55 -18.68
CA VAL A 22 17.51 1.31 -18.74
C VAL A 22 18.22 1.16 -17.40
N ILE A 23 18.01 0.04 -16.74
CA ILE A 23 18.67 -0.29 -15.48
C ILE A 23 19.55 -1.51 -15.66
N THR A 24 20.71 -1.52 -15.01
CA THR A 24 21.56 -2.71 -14.93
C THR A 24 21.44 -3.38 -13.58
N THR A 25 21.48 -4.71 -13.59
CA THR A 25 21.59 -5.58 -12.42
C THR A 25 23.02 -6.05 -12.19
N ALA A 26 23.96 -5.62 -13.04
CA ALA A 26 25.38 -5.88 -12.88
C ALA A 26 25.87 -5.39 -11.52
N ASP A 27 26.76 -6.17 -10.92
CA ASP A 27 27.35 -5.91 -9.61
C ASP A 27 26.33 -5.81 -8.44
N TRP A 28 25.06 -6.19 -8.65
CA TRP A 28 24.02 -6.16 -7.61
C TRP A 28 24.50 -6.84 -6.31
N GLU A 29 25.00 -8.08 -6.43
CA GLU A 29 25.50 -8.89 -5.31
C GLU A 29 26.64 -8.21 -4.56
N ARG A 30 27.45 -7.40 -5.25
CA ARG A 30 28.69 -6.83 -4.71
C ARG A 30 28.47 -5.55 -3.93
N TYR A 31 27.61 -4.64 -4.42
CA TYR A 31 27.50 -3.28 -3.87
C TYR A 31 26.17 -3.03 -3.15
N PHE A 32 25.13 -3.78 -3.49
CA PHE A 32 23.74 -3.42 -3.13
C PHE A 32 23.11 -4.46 -2.21
N ALA A 33 23.47 -5.73 -2.38
CA ALA A 33 23.00 -6.81 -1.52
C ALA A 33 23.60 -6.76 -0.10
N PRO A 34 22.82 -7.08 0.94
CA PRO A 34 21.35 -7.07 0.99
C PRO A 34 20.83 -5.62 0.96
N PRO A 35 19.72 -5.31 0.26
CA PRO A 35 18.47 -6.11 0.08
C PRO A 35 18.43 -6.96 -1.21
N SER A 36 17.36 -7.75 -1.43
CA SER A 36 17.24 -8.65 -2.60
C SER A 36 17.25 -7.91 -3.95
N LEU A 37 17.54 -8.64 -5.03
CA LEU A 37 17.48 -8.11 -6.39
C LEU A 37 16.08 -7.58 -6.75
N ARG A 38 15.02 -8.23 -6.23
CA ARG A 38 13.64 -7.76 -6.39
C ARG A 38 13.46 -6.37 -5.79
N SER A 39 13.95 -6.17 -4.56
CA SER A 39 13.90 -4.88 -3.89
C SER A 39 14.68 -3.80 -4.64
N TYR A 40 15.86 -4.15 -5.16
CA TYR A 40 16.65 -3.26 -6.00
C TYR A 40 15.86 -2.81 -7.24
N VAL A 41 15.23 -3.75 -7.96
CA VAL A 41 14.42 -3.41 -9.13
C VAL A 41 13.21 -2.55 -8.77
N ILE A 42 12.53 -2.82 -7.63
CA ILE A 42 11.41 -1.97 -7.15
C ILE A 42 11.90 -0.55 -6.82
N TYR A 43 13.08 -0.42 -6.22
CA TYR A 43 13.68 0.88 -5.92
C TYR A 43 13.94 1.70 -7.20
N GLN A 44 14.57 1.07 -8.19
CA GLN A 44 14.83 1.69 -9.50
C GLN A 44 13.54 2.05 -10.25
N LEU A 45 12.53 1.17 -10.18
CA LEU A 45 11.19 1.46 -10.71
C LEU A 45 10.56 2.66 -10.02
N ALA A 46 10.68 2.80 -8.71
CA ALA A 46 10.13 3.94 -7.98
C ALA A 46 10.77 5.26 -8.42
N GLN A 47 12.09 5.28 -8.59
CA GLN A 47 12.82 6.44 -9.13
C GLN A 47 12.37 6.74 -10.57
N THR A 48 12.32 5.74 -11.43
CA THR A 48 11.85 5.88 -12.82
C THR A 48 10.42 6.42 -12.90
N CYS A 49 9.51 5.95 -12.03
CA CYS A 49 8.14 6.45 -11.95
C CYS A 49 8.08 7.93 -11.61
N THR A 50 8.96 8.44 -10.72
CA THR A 50 9.03 9.88 -10.45
C THR A 50 9.48 10.67 -11.66
N ILE A 51 10.51 10.19 -12.36
CA ILE A 51 11.08 10.85 -13.54
C ILE A 51 10.02 11.00 -14.63
N PHE A 52 9.33 9.92 -14.99
CA PHE A 52 8.35 9.93 -16.07
C PHE A 52 7.03 10.60 -15.69
N ALA A 53 6.54 10.43 -14.46
CA ALA A 53 5.28 11.03 -14.05
C ALA A 53 5.39 12.55 -13.87
N ALA A 54 6.58 13.08 -13.60
CA ALA A 54 6.87 14.51 -13.51
C ALA A 54 7.58 15.08 -14.76
N ASP A 55 7.72 14.30 -15.84
CA ASP A 55 8.38 14.70 -17.10
C ASP A 55 9.75 15.37 -16.88
N LEU A 56 10.57 14.82 -15.97
CA LEU A 56 11.85 15.41 -15.59
C LEU A 56 12.94 15.08 -16.61
N SER A 57 13.72 16.09 -16.99
CA SER A 57 14.96 15.88 -17.75
C SER A 57 16.13 15.51 -16.83
N GLU A 58 17.20 14.98 -17.40
CA GLU A 58 18.46 14.69 -16.69
C GLU A 58 19.01 15.94 -15.98
N GLU A 59 19.05 17.09 -16.66
CA GLU A 59 19.45 18.38 -16.07
C GLU A 59 18.58 18.76 -14.86
N MET A 60 17.27 18.52 -14.92
CA MET A 60 16.39 18.78 -13.79
C MET A 60 16.67 17.82 -12.64
N LEU A 61 16.95 16.55 -12.93
CA LEU A 61 17.30 15.54 -11.93
C LEU A 61 18.59 15.90 -11.19
N GLU A 62 19.62 16.33 -11.91
CA GLU A 62 20.87 16.82 -11.31
C GLU A 62 20.61 18.00 -10.38
N ASN A 63 19.75 18.94 -10.77
CA ASN A 63 19.44 20.13 -9.98
C ASN A 63 18.62 19.85 -8.70
N ILE A 64 17.83 18.76 -8.68
CA ILE A 64 17.02 18.39 -7.51
C ILE A 64 17.65 17.29 -6.67
N ALA A 65 18.78 16.73 -7.11
CA ALA A 65 19.45 15.66 -6.41
C ALA A 65 20.06 16.15 -5.10
N HIS A 66 20.03 15.32 -4.06
CA HIS A 66 20.68 15.66 -2.79
C HIS A 66 22.15 15.28 -2.81
N GLU A 67 22.99 16.27 -2.52
CA GLU A 67 24.39 16.08 -2.18
C GLU A 67 24.74 16.93 -0.94
N PRO A 68 25.10 16.31 0.20
CA PRO A 68 25.27 14.87 0.44
C PRO A 68 23.93 14.10 0.48
N PRO A 69 23.96 12.77 0.30
CA PRO A 69 22.77 11.92 0.39
C PRO A 69 22.15 11.96 1.79
N ARG A 70 20.82 11.96 1.88
CA ARG A 70 20.04 12.06 3.13
C ARG A 70 18.95 10.99 3.29
N GLY A 71 18.97 9.96 2.46
CA GLY A 71 18.04 8.84 2.44
C GLY A 71 16.84 9.03 1.51
N CYS A 72 16.88 9.99 0.58
CA CYS A 72 15.82 10.20 -0.40
C CYS A 72 16.05 9.37 -1.67
N ALA A 73 14.97 9.04 -2.39
CA ALA A 73 15.01 8.45 -3.71
C ALA A 73 15.77 9.32 -4.74
N ASN A 74 15.85 10.63 -4.51
CA ASN A 74 16.60 11.58 -5.34
C ASN A 74 18.00 11.89 -4.77
N ASP A 75 18.56 11.04 -3.94
CA ASP A 75 19.95 11.22 -3.49
C ASP A 75 20.93 10.96 -4.64
N LEU A 76 21.92 11.85 -4.80
CA LEU A 76 22.99 11.64 -5.77
C LEU A 76 23.86 10.45 -5.31
N SER A 77 23.87 9.39 -6.11
CA SER A 77 24.60 8.15 -5.82
C SER A 77 25.79 7.96 -6.76
N ALA A 78 26.70 8.94 -6.79
CA ALA A 78 27.94 8.86 -7.57
C ALA A 78 28.83 7.66 -7.17
N ASN A 79 28.67 7.16 -5.95
CA ASN A 79 29.23 5.88 -5.51
C ASN A 79 28.12 4.83 -5.44
N LYS A 80 28.23 3.75 -6.22
CA LYS A 80 27.27 2.61 -6.22
C LYS A 80 26.95 2.09 -4.82
N ALA A 81 27.91 2.11 -3.89
CA ALA A 81 27.69 1.66 -2.51
C ALA A 81 26.66 2.51 -1.73
N ASN A 82 26.43 3.77 -2.13
CA ASN A 82 25.48 4.67 -1.46
C ASN A 82 24.02 4.32 -1.78
N ILE A 83 23.74 3.59 -2.86
CA ILE A 83 22.36 3.18 -3.18
C ILE A 83 21.76 2.35 -2.04
N ARG A 84 22.57 1.52 -1.38
CA ARG A 84 22.11 0.74 -0.25
C ARG A 84 21.56 1.62 0.88
N PHE A 85 22.16 2.79 1.11
CA PHE A 85 21.64 3.76 2.07
C PHE A 85 20.28 4.31 1.64
N GLY A 86 20.12 4.66 0.37
CA GLY A 86 18.82 5.07 -0.20
C GLY A 86 17.74 4.00 -0.08
N MET A 87 18.09 2.73 -0.35
CA MET A 87 17.18 1.59 -0.19
C MET A 87 16.80 1.33 1.28
N LEU A 88 17.75 1.44 2.21
CA LEU A 88 17.49 1.31 3.65
C LEU A 88 16.59 2.41 4.17
N ALA A 89 16.74 3.64 3.67
CA ALA A 89 15.86 4.74 4.04
C ALA A 89 14.48 4.65 3.34
N GLY A 90 14.46 4.20 2.08
CA GLY A 90 13.28 3.98 1.25
C GLY A 90 12.27 5.12 1.37
N SER A 91 12.71 6.35 1.09
CA SER A 91 11.90 7.55 1.30
C SER A 91 11.90 8.49 0.11
N LEU A 92 10.79 9.21 -0.08
CA LEU A 92 10.73 10.41 -0.93
C LEU A 92 10.42 11.58 0.01
N CYS A 93 11.42 12.45 0.20
CA CYS A 93 11.32 13.56 1.15
C CYS A 93 10.22 14.56 0.74
N PRO A 94 9.72 15.38 1.70
CA PRO A 94 8.69 16.38 1.41
C PRO A 94 9.09 17.37 0.32
N GLU A 95 10.36 17.79 0.26
CA GLU A 95 10.82 18.77 -0.73
C GLU A 95 10.80 18.18 -2.14
N CYS A 96 11.34 16.97 -2.34
CA CYS A 96 11.27 16.32 -3.66
C CYS A 96 9.82 16.01 -4.04
N ALA A 97 8.99 15.55 -3.10
CA ALA A 97 7.58 15.32 -3.39
C ALA A 97 6.86 16.60 -3.84
N ALA A 98 7.13 17.74 -3.21
CA ALA A 98 6.57 19.03 -3.61
C ALA A 98 7.03 19.44 -5.01
N VAL A 99 8.31 19.23 -5.34
CA VAL A 99 8.85 19.46 -6.68
C VAL A 99 8.16 18.56 -7.71
N MET A 100 7.99 17.28 -7.43
CA MET A 100 7.28 16.34 -8.32
C MET A 100 5.84 16.79 -8.59
N THR A 101 5.13 17.23 -7.54
CA THR A 101 3.77 17.76 -7.68
C THR A 101 3.73 19.05 -8.49
N GLN A 102 4.71 19.94 -8.31
CA GLN A 102 4.84 21.16 -9.12
C GLN A 102 5.02 20.84 -10.62
N TYR A 103 5.67 19.72 -10.94
CA TYR A 103 5.84 19.23 -12.31
C TYR A 103 4.72 18.28 -12.79
N GLY A 104 3.59 18.21 -12.07
CA GLY A 104 2.36 17.59 -12.56
C GLY A 104 2.02 16.21 -11.99
N MET A 105 2.81 15.67 -11.07
CA MET A 105 2.39 14.47 -10.33
C MET A 105 1.23 14.79 -9.37
N SER A 106 0.17 13.98 -9.44
CA SER A 106 -0.91 13.98 -8.44
C SER A 106 -0.42 13.44 -7.08
N ASP A 107 -1.13 13.80 -6.01
CA ASP A 107 -0.87 13.28 -4.67
C ASP A 107 -0.98 11.75 -4.62
N GLU A 108 -1.89 11.17 -5.41
CA GLU A 108 -2.06 9.72 -5.53
C GLU A 108 -0.83 9.05 -6.15
N GLN A 109 -0.23 9.66 -7.17
CA GLN A 109 1.00 9.17 -7.81
C GLN A 109 2.19 9.27 -6.84
N VAL A 110 2.33 10.40 -6.11
CA VAL A 110 3.36 10.56 -5.08
C VAL A 110 3.19 9.51 -3.97
N ALA A 111 1.96 9.28 -3.52
CA ALA A 111 1.65 8.24 -2.53
C ALA A 111 2.00 6.84 -3.04
N ALA A 112 1.77 6.55 -4.33
CA ALA A 112 2.15 5.28 -4.95
C ALA A 112 3.67 5.05 -4.93
N VAL A 113 4.46 6.05 -5.33
CA VAL A 113 5.93 5.98 -5.26
C VAL A 113 6.40 5.77 -3.81
N ARG A 114 5.84 6.51 -2.85
CA ARG A 114 6.18 6.33 -1.42
C ARG A 114 5.87 4.92 -0.91
N ARG A 115 4.78 4.29 -1.38
CA ARG A 115 4.48 2.88 -1.05
C ARG A 115 5.51 1.92 -1.64
N MET A 116 5.96 2.14 -2.88
CA MET A 116 7.02 1.33 -3.48
C MET A 116 8.32 1.42 -2.67
N LEU A 117 8.74 2.64 -2.31
CA LEU A 117 9.95 2.87 -1.51
C LEU A 117 9.85 2.27 -0.11
N ALA A 118 8.65 2.33 0.52
CA ALA A 118 8.41 1.70 1.81
C ALA A 118 8.57 0.16 1.73
N LEU A 119 8.11 -0.48 0.65
CA LEU A 119 8.31 -1.93 0.45
C LEU A 119 9.80 -2.28 0.39
N VAL A 120 10.60 -1.46 -0.31
CA VAL A 120 12.07 -1.64 -0.39
C VAL A 120 12.69 -1.52 0.99
N ARG A 121 12.36 -0.47 1.75
CA ARG A 121 12.88 -0.27 3.11
C ARG A 121 12.54 -1.45 4.01
N ASP A 122 11.28 -1.88 4.01
CA ASP A 122 10.82 -2.94 4.89
C ASP A 122 11.56 -4.25 4.61
N GLU A 123 11.77 -4.59 3.34
CA GLU A 123 12.59 -5.74 2.98
C GLU A 123 14.08 -5.53 3.36
N ALA A 124 14.62 -4.34 3.13
CA ALA A 124 16.00 -3.97 3.46
C ALA A 124 16.31 -4.09 4.94
N LEU A 125 15.33 -3.77 5.80
CA LEU A 125 15.42 -3.89 7.26
C LEU A 125 15.15 -5.33 7.75
N GLY A 126 14.82 -6.27 6.86
CA GLY A 126 14.46 -7.64 7.22
C GLY A 126 13.06 -7.77 7.81
N THR A 127 12.20 -6.77 7.63
CA THR A 127 10.80 -6.74 8.06
C THR A 127 9.84 -6.66 6.87
N PRO A 128 9.99 -7.48 5.79
CA PRO A 128 9.11 -7.37 4.63
C PRO A 128 7.67 -7.57 5.07
N ARG A 129 6.78 -6.65 4.70
CA ARG A 129 5.33 -6.78 4.90
C ARG A 129 4.77 -7.55 3.70
N PRO A 130 4.41 -8.84 3.82
CA PRO A 130 3.88 -9.58 2.68
C PRO A 130 2.48 -9.05 2.37
N LEU A 131 2.37 -8.19 1.38
CA LEU A 131 1.09 -7.70 0.87
C LEU A 131 0.55 -8.69 -0.14
N ASP A 132 -0.65 -9.22 0.10
CA ASP A 132 -1.41 -9.94 -0.93
C ASP A 132 -2.33 -8.95 -1.65
N PRO A 133 -2.07 -8.62 -2.93
CA PRO A 133 -2.78 -7.58 -3.66
C PRO A 133 -4.25 -7.91 -3.91
N LEU A 134 -4.66 -9.18 -3.76
CA LEU A 134 -6.04 -9.63 -3.93
C LEU A 134 -6.63 -10.10 -2.59
N SER A 135 -6.09 -9.66 -1.45
CA SER A 135 -6.67 -10.00 -0.14
C SER A 135 -7.42 -8.83 0.48
N ALA A 136 -8.58 -9.13 1.06
CA ALA A 136 -9.33 -8.22 1.90
C ALA A 136 -9.50 -8.82 3.29
N PHE A 137 -9.30 -7.98 4.31
CA PHE A 137 -9.51 -8.38 5.70
C PHE A 137 -10.72 -7.69 6.31
N VAL A 138 -11.59 -8.50 6.91
CA VAL A 138 -12.82 -8.03 7.53
C VAL A 138 -12.59 -7.78 9.01
N VAL A 139 -12.81 -6.53 9.40
CA VAL A 139 -12.84 -6.07 10.79
C VAL A 139 -14.30 -5.92 11.21
N MET A 140 -14.75 -6.69 12.20
CA MET A 140 -16.14 -6.66 12.66
C MET A 140 -16.27 -7.18 14.09
N ARG A 141 -17.41 -6.92 14.74
CA ARG A 141 -17.78 -7.62 15.97
C ARG A 141 -18.02 -9.09 15.70
N PHE A 142 -17.51 -9.94 16.58
CA PHE A 142 -17.84 -11.36 16.55
C PHE A 142 -19.17 -11.60 17.24
N SER A 143 -20.04 -12.30 16.54
CA SER A 143 -21.34 -12.73 17.03
C SER A 143 -21.78 -13.96 16.25
N ALA A 144 -22.61 -14.77 16.89
CA ALA A 144 -23.22 -15.94 16.27
C ALA A 144 -24.74 -15.77 16.28
N PHE A 145 -25.38 -16.18 15.18
CA PHE A 145 -26.83 -16.21 15.05
C PHE A 145 -27.53 -14.84 15.20
N ASP A 146 -26.87 -13.75 14.83
CA ASP A 146 -27.44 -12.40 14.81
C ASP A 146 -27.34 -11.74 13.43
N GLU A 147 -27.89 -10.53 13.33
CA GLU A 147 -27.82 -9.67 12.13
C GLU A 147 -26.39 -9.57 11.60
N ASN A 148 -25.44 -9.35 12.51
CA ASN A 148 -24.07 -9.04 12.17
C ASN A 148 -23.35 -10.27 11.56
N ALA A 149 -23.64 -11.47 12.05
CA ALA A 149 -23.18 -12.72 11.44
C ALA A 149 -23.75 -12.94 10.03
N ASN A 150 -25.05 -12.64 9.82
CA ASN A 150 -25.69 -12.79 8.52
C ASN A 150 -25.20 -11.75 7.51
N ALA A 151 -25.02 -10.51 7.94
CA ALA A 151 -24.47 -9.45 7.11
C ALA A 151 -23.04 -9.77 6.65
N TYR A 152 -22.24 -10.42 7.50
CA TYR A 152 -20.94 -10.95 7.09
C TYR A 152 -21.08 -12.00 5.98
N GLU A 153 -21.79 -13.09 6.26
CA GLU A 153 -21.77 -14.26 5.37
C GLU A 153 -22.43 -13.96 4.01
N TYR A 154 -23.60 -13.30 4.03
CA TYR A 154 -24.41 -13.10 2.83
C TYR A 154 -24.15 -11.77 2.12
N GLY A 155 -23.58 -10.80 2.82
CA GLY A 155 -23.31 -9.45 2.31
C GLY A 155 -21.82 -9.19 2.10
N VAL A 156 -21.07 -9.07 3.20
CA VAL A 156 -19.67 -8.63 3.18
C VAL A 156 -18.76 -9.62 2.48
N LYS A 157 -18.72 -10.87 2.94
CA LYS A 157 -17.86 -11.92 2.37
C LYS A 157 -18.21 -12.17 0.91
N ALA A 158 -19.51 -12.36 0.63
CA ALA A 158 -19.99 -12.56 -0.73
C ALA A 158 -19.65 -11.38 -1.67
N GLY A 159 -19.66 -10.14 -1.17
CA GLY A 159 -19.33 -8.95 -1.97
C GLY A 159 -17.84 -8.82 -2.23
N ILE A 160 -17.01 -9.16 -1.24
CA ILE A 160 -15.54 -9.23 -1.37
C ILE A 160 -15.15 -10.28 -2.42
N GLU A 161 -15.68 -11.49 -2.29
CA GLU A 161 -15.38 -12.60 -3.21
C GLU A 161 -15.90 -12.32 -4.62
N ALA A 162 -17.07 -11.68 -4.77
CA ALA A 162 -17.61 -11.28 -6.06
C ALA A 162 -16.75 -10.21 -6.77
N ALA A 163 -16.03 -9.37 -6.02
CA ALA A 163 -15.06 -8.42 -6.56
C ALA A 163 -13.70 -9.06 -6.92
N GLY A 164 -13.51 -10.36 -6.65
CA GLY A 164 -12.27 -11.08 -6.94
C GLY A 164 -11.20 -11.01 -5.85
N PHE A 165 -11.56 -10.54 -4.65
CA PHE A 165 -10.67 -10.59 -3.48
C PHE A 165 -10.87 -11.88 -2.68
N THR A 166 -9.78 -12.36 -2.08
CA THR A 166 -9.82 -13.38 -1.02
C THR A 166 -10.27 -12.72 0.27
N CYS A 167 -11.43 -13.12 0.79
CA CYS A 167 -11.94 -12.64 2.08
C CYS A 167 -11.27 -13.39 3.23
N THR A 168 -10.76 -12.65 4.22
CA THR A 168 -10.26 -13.21 5.47
C THR A 168 -10.86 -12.50 6.67
N ARG A 169 -11.19 -13.24 7.73
CA ARG A 169 -11.62 -12.71 9.02
C ARG A 169 -10.75 -13.29 10.13
N ALA A 170 -10.60 -12.56 11.24
CA ALA A 170 -9.63 -12.89 12.27
C ALA A 170 -9.87 -14.24 12.98
N ASP A 171 -11.03 -14.88 12.82
CA ASP A 171 -11.39 -16.18 13.39
C ASP A 171 -11.12 -17.37 12.45
N ASP A 172 -10.74 -17.15 11.18
CA ASP A 172 -10.56 -18.23 10.18
C ASP A 172 -9.40 -19.19 10.46
N SER A 173 -8.59 -18.97 11.49
CA SER A 173 -7.54 -19.92 11.90
C SER A 173 -7.12 -19.76 13.36
N TYR A 174 -6.97 -20.83 14.12
CA TYR A 174 -6.37 -20.76 15.46
C TYR A 174 -4.85 -20.58 15.34
N GLN A 175 -4.29 -19.54 15.98
CA GLN A 175 -2.83 -19.34 16.08
C GLN A 175 -2.45 -18.90 17.50
N PRO A 176 -1.37 -19.46 18.10
CA PRO A 176 -0.86 -19.01 19.39
C PRO A 176 -0.37 -17.55 19.34
N GLY A 177 -0.72 -16.74 20.35
CA GLY A 177 -0.26 -15.35 20.49
C GLY A 177 -1.37 -14.39 20.96
N ALA A 178 -1.02 -13.12 21.16
CA ALA A 178 -2.01 -12.09 21.46
C ALA A 178 -2.90 -11.84 20.23
N LEU A 179 -4.22 -11.85 20.42
CA LEU A 179 -5.21 -11.61 19.35
C LEU A 179 -4.90 -10.32 18.57
N LEU A 180 -4.46 -9.28 19.29
CA LEU A 180 -4.07 -8.01 18.70
C LEU A 180 -2.93 -8.15 17.69
N THR A 181 -1.85 -8.86 18.05
CA THR A 181 -0.71 -9.11 17.14
C THR A 181 -1.14 -9.88 15.90
N LYS A 182 -2.10 -10.78 16.04
CA LYS A 182 -2.66 -11.53 14.91
C LYS A 182 -3.43 -10.59 13.99
N VAL A 183 -4.37 -9.82 14.53
CA VAL A 183 -5.17 -8.87 13.73
C VAL A 183 -4.29 -7.86 13.01
N THR A 184 -3.29 -7.28 13.70
CA THR A 184 -2.33 -6.36 13.07
C THR A 184 -1.63 -7.01 11.87
N LYS A 185 -1.21 -8.28 11.97
CA LYS A 185 -0.61 -9.00 10.83
C LYS A 185 -1.59 -9.18 9.68
N TYR A 186 -2.86 -9.48 9.93
CA TYR A 186 -3.85 -9.57 8.86
C TYR A 186 -4.09 -8.21 8.19
N ILE A 187 -4.17 -7.14 8.97
CA ILE A 187 -4.27 -5.77 8.44
C ILE A 187 -3.05 -5.45 7.57
N GLU A 188 -1.85 -5.71 8.08
CA GLU A 188 -0.58 -5.48 7.36
C GLU A 188 -0.51 -6.23 6.03
N ARG A 189 -0.99 -7.46 6.00
CA ARG A 189 -0.94 -8.32 4.81
C ARG A 189 -2.02 -8.01 3.78
N SER A 190 -3.13 -7.42 4.22
CA SER A 190 -4.29 -7.22 3.37
C SER A 190 -4.18 -6.00 2.48
N ARG A 191 -4.68 -6.08 1.24
CA ARG A 191 -4.74 -4.93 0.33
C ARG A 191 -5.80 -3.93 0.75
N VAL A 192 -6.96 -4.43 1.13
CA VAL A 192 -8.15 -3.65 1.53
C VAL A 192 -8.64 -4.12 2.89
N ILE A 193 -9.13 -3.18 3.69
CA ILE A 193 -9.82 -3.47 4.96
C ILE A 193 -11.29 -3.15 4.79
N VAL A 194 -12.17 -4.12 5.06
CA VAL A 194 -13.60 -3.89 5.12
C VAL A 194 -14.01 -3.90 6.58
N ALA A 195 -14.34 -2.72 7.13
CA ALA A 195 -14.68 -2.56 8.53
C ALA A 195 -16.20 -2.43 8.68
N LYS A 196 -16.84 -3.49 9.19
CA LYS A 196 -18.24 -3.42 9.62
C LYS A 196 -18.31 -2.81 11.01
N VAL A 197 -18.69 -1.53 11.05
CA VAL A 197 -18.74 -0.75 12.28
C VAL A 197 -20.10 -0.91 12.96
N ASP A 198 -20.08 -1.05 14.28
CA ASP A 198 -21.25 -0.96 15.14
C ASP A 198 -20.90 -0.16 16.40
N VAL A 199 -21.94 0.28 17.12
CA VAL A 199 -21.79 1.12 18.33
C VAL A 199 -21.20 0.37 19.53
N GLN A 200 -21.16 -0.96 19.47
CA GLN A 200 -20.95 -1.79 20.65
C GLN A 200 -19.53 -2.34 20.75
N ASN A 201 -18.73 -2.29 19.69
CA ASN A 201 -17.41 -2.90 19.68
C ASN A 201 -16.27 -1.90 19.47
N LEU A 202 -15.64 -1.49 20.58
CA LEU A 202 -14.46 -0.62 20.57
C LEU A 202 -13.25 -1.22 19.83
N ASN A 203 -13.14 -2.56 19.74
CA ASN A 203 -12.01 -3.19 19.06
C ASN A 203 -12.01 -2.87 17.56
N VAL A 204 -13.18 -2.77 16.93
CA VAL A 204 -13.30 -2.40 15.51
C VAL A 204 -12.69 -1.03 15.25
N TYR A 205 -12.89 -0.07 16.16
CA TYR A 205 -12.32 1.28 16.03
C TYR A 205 -10.80 1.30 16.24
N TYR A 206 -10.29 0.47 17.15
CA TYR A 206 -8.85 0.31 17.31
C TYR A 206 -8.20 -0.26 16.04
N GLU A 207 -8.76 -1.33 15.50
CA GLU A 207 -8.28 -2.01 14.29
C GLU A 207 -8.37 -1.08 13.06
N LEU A 208 -9.44 -0.29 12.97
CA LEU A 208 -9.59 0.77 11.98
C LEU A 208 -8.51 1.84 12.11
N GLY A 209 -8.15 2.24 13.34
CA GLY A 209 -7.06 3.16 13.60
C GLY A 209 -5.71 2.62 13.11
N VAL A 210 -5.41 1.35 13.38
CA VAL A 210 -4.20 0.67 12.88
C VAL A 210 -4.20 0.62 11.34
N ALA A 211 -5.32 0.28 10.71
CA ALA A 211 -5.45 0.25 9.25
C ALA A 211 -5.19 1.63 8.62
N ARG A 212 -5.70 2.71 9.22
CA ARG A 212 -5.44 4.08 8.78
C ARG A 212 -3.99 4.48 8.92
N ALA A 213 -3.37 4.19 10.07
CA ALA A 213 -1.96 4.47 10.31
C ALA A 213 -1.05 3.78 9.29
N LEU A 214 -1.47 2.61 8.78
CA LEU A 214 -0.77 1.86 7.74
C LEU A 214 -1.14 2.29 6.30
N GLY A 215 -2.01 3.30 6.12
CA GLY A 215 -2.42 3.82 4.82
C GLY A 215 -3.18 2.80 3.96
N LYS A 216 -3.96 1.92 4.59
CA LYS A 216 -4.77 0.92 3.88
C LYS A 216 -5.99 1.58 3.24
N ASP A 217 -6.42 1.02 2.10
CA ASP A 217 -7.74 1.34 1.56
C ASP A 217 -8.79 0.70 2.46
N ILE A 218 -9.74 1.50 2.92
CA ILE A 218 -10.73 1.09 3.91
C ILE A 218 -12.12 1.34 3.35
N ILE A 219 -12.98 0.32 3.40
CA ILE A 219 -14.41 0.46 3.15
C ILE A 219 -15.14 0.28 4.47
N LEU A 220 -15.86 1.32 4.87
CA LEU A 220 -16.71 1.28 6.06
C LEU A 220 -18.09 0.75 5.69
N VAL A 221 -18.60 -0.19 6.49
CA VAL A 221 -19.93 -0.78 6.31
C VAL A 221 -20.70 -0.65 7.61
N ALA A 222 -21.95 -0.22 7.56
CA ALA A 222 -22.82 -0.18 8.74
C ALA A 222 -24.27 -0.48 8.38
N ALA A 223 -25.02 -1.08 9.32
CA ALA A 223 -26.46 -1.15 9.19
C ALA A 223 -27.05 0.28 9.27
N GLN A 224 -28.02 0.59 8.41
CA GLN A 224 -28.61 1.93 8.26
C GLN A 224 -29.07 2.50 9.61
N GLU A 225 -29.63 1.65 10.47
CA GLU A 225 -30.18 2.04 11.77
C GLU A 225 -29.09 2.41 12.80
N GLN A 226 -27.84 2.00 12.57
CA GLN A 226 -26.73 2.23 13.50
C GLN A 226 -25.94 3.52 13.20
N ILE A 227 -26.13 4.13 12.03
CA ILE A 227 -25.39 5.34 11.60
C ILE A 227 -25.51 6.48 12.61
N GLY A 228 -26.72 6.73 13.13
CA GLY A 228 -26.95 7.79 14.10
C GLY A 228 -26.20 7.62 15.43
N GLY A 229 -25.75 6.41 15.75
CA GLY A 229 -24.99 6.11 16.96
C GLY A 229 -23.47 6.14 16.78
N LEU A 230 -22.97 6.17 15.53
CA LEU A 230 -21.53 6.11 15.29
C LEU A 230 -20.81 7.39 15.75
N PRO A 231 -19.54 7.31 16.19
CA PRO A 231 -18.74 8.48 16.50
C PRO A 231 -18.68 9.46 15.32
N THR A 232 -18.66 10.76 15.61
CA THR A 232 -18.64 11.83 14.60
C THR A 232 -17.47 11.72 13.63
N ASP A 233 -16.31 11.25 14.10
CA ASP A 233 -15.11 11.04 13.27
C ASP A 233 -15.29 9.95 12.20
N ILE A 234 -16.28 9.06 12.38
CA ILE A 234 -16.66 8.03 11.41
C ILE A 234 -17.82 8.49 10.54
N ASN A 235 -18.79 9.21 11.12
CA ASN A 235 -19.93 9.76 10.38
C ASN A 235 -19.55 10.82 9.34
N ASN A 236 -18.38 11.45 9.49
CA ASN A 236 -17.83 12.36 8.47
C ASN A 236 -17.17 11.63 7.29
N LEU A 237 -17.14 10.30 7.29
CA LEU A 237 -16.56 9.48 6.23
C LEU A 237 -17.67 8.82 5.42
N GLU A 238 -17.34 8.43 4.20
CA GLU A 238 -18.25 7.66 3.36
C GLU A 238 -18.43 6.26 3.96
N VAL A 239 -19.63 5.98 4.47
CA VAL A 239 -20.02 4.69 5.02
C VAL A 239 -21.04 4.05 4.09
N LEU A 240 -20.74 2.83 3.63
CA LEU A 240 -21.68 2.03 2.88
C LEU A 240 -22.75 1.51 3.85
N THR A 241 -23.99 1.94 3.63
CA THR A 241 -25.13 1.52 4.44
C THR A 241 -25.99 0.49 3.75
N TYR A 242 -26.65 -0.33 4.56
CA TYR A 242 -27.66 -1.27 4.09
C TYR A 242 -28.79 -1.39 5.13
N PRO A 243 -30.06 -1.57 4.70
CA PRO A 243 -31.14 -1.91 5.61
C PRO A 243 -30.89 -3.28 6.26
N THR A 244 -31.16 -3.41 7.55
CA THR A 244 -31.05 -4.70 8.24
C THR A 244 -31.86 -5.79 7.51
N GLY A 245 -31.19 -6.89 7.14
CA GLY A 245 -31.79 -8.00 6.39
C GLY A 245 -31.65 -7.92 4.86
N ASP A 246 -31.29 -6.77 4.29
CA ASP A 246 -31.03 -6.62 2.84
C ASP A 246 -29.55 -6.84 2.51
N TYR A 247 -29.11 -8.10 2.67
CA TYR A 247 -27.72 -8.48 2.41
C TYR A 247 -27.37 -8.48 0.91
N LYS A 248 -28.39 -8.55 0.05
CA LYS A 248 -28.18 -8.46 -1.41
C LYS A 248 -27.74 -7.07 -1.80
N ALA A 249 -28.41 -6.03 -1.30
CA ALA A 249 -28.00 -4.65 -1.52
C ALA A 249 -26.59 -4.38 -0.96
N LEU A 250 -26.30 -4.89 0.25
CA LEU A 250 -24.96 -4.80 0.83
C LEU A 250 -23.90 -5.44 -0.08
N ARG A 251 -24.14 -6.66 -0.56
CA ARG A 251 -23.24 -7.38 -1.46
C ARG A 251 -22.96 -6.59 -2.74
N GLU A 252 -24.00 -6.10 -3.41
CA GLU A 252 -23.89 -5.39 -4.68
C GLU A 252 -23.13 -4.07 -4.53
N SER A 253 -23.49 -3.27 -3.52
CA SER A 253 -22.80 -2.01 -3.23
C SER A 253 -21.33 -2.24 -2.86
N LEU A 254 -21.03 -3.25 -2.04
CA LEU A 254 -19.66 -3.54 -1.62
C LEU A 254 -18.81 -4.04 -2.78
N THR A 255 -19.38 -4.89 -3.64
CA THR A 255 -18.71 -5.35 -4.86
C THR A 255 -18.34 -4.16 -5.74
N SER A 256 -19.29 -3.25 -5.97
CA SER A 256 -19.05 -2.05 -6.78
C SER A 256 -17.98 -1.14 -6.18
N ALA A 257 -17.93 -0.99 -4.86
CA ALA A 257 -16.93 -0.18 -4.17
C ALA A 257 -15.52 -0.81 -4.22
N LEU A 258 -15.43 -2.14 -4.28
CA LEU A 258 -14.15 -2.87 -4.35
C LEU A 258 -13.58 -2.97 -5.77
N MET A 259 -14.42 -3.01 -6.80
CA MET A 259 -13.99 -3.17 -8.20
C MET A 259 -12.90 -2.18 -8.66
N PRO A 260 -12.93 -0.87 -8.30
CA PRO A 260 -11.86 0.07 -8.63
C PRO A 260 -10.51 -0.26 -7.98
N LEU A 261 -10.49 -1.04 -6.90
CA LEU A 261 -9.30 -1.39 -6.13
C LEU A 261 -8.62 -2.67 -6.63
N VAL A 262 -9.29 -3.43 -7.51
CA VAL A 262 -8.73 -4.63 -8.14
C VAL A 262 -7.58 -4.20 -9.07
N PRO A 263 -6.37 -4.79 -8.95
CA PRO A 263 -5.27 -4.52 -9.87
C PRO A 263 -5.72 -4.79 -11.31
N ARG A 264 -5.60 -3.78 -12.19
CA ARG A 264 -5.83 -3.97 -13.62
C ARG A 264 -4.68 -4.79 -14.21
N ALA A 265 -5.02 -5.85 -14.95
CA ALA A 265 -4.07 -6.68 -15.68
C ALA A 265 -3.43 -5.93 -16.85
#